data_AF-A0A6N7VFN5-F1
#
_entry.id   AF-A0A6N7VFN5-F1
#
_cell.length_a   1.000
_cell.length_b   1.000
_cell.length_c   1.000
_cell.angle_alpha   90.00
_cell.angle_beta   90.00
_cell.angle_gamma   90.00
#
_symmetry.space_group_name_H-M   'P 1'
#
loop_
_entity.id
_entity.type
_entity.pdbx_description
1 polymer ?
#
loop_
_entity_poly.entity_id
_entity_poly.type
_entity_poly.pdbx_seq_one_letter_code
_entity_poly.pdbx_strand_id
1 'polypeptide(L)'
;MNAEEETENWTPQHWSRQEWFYMWTKGLDPRRIARICRVPYRKVYDHIRTRVNHNPALFGQRLMLHDHPQLPRGGLENRRPTWQERAAELADFCLIHGRFPRGYVEDESKLYSFLQHQRNRYRAGKLPASRASYLNEQISGWLTPRKRERETALWERRSAELEIFIRDHGRYPSYKTAKEPLERVLATWLTAQRNTHRQGKMDLGREGNLNELIPGWISRESAIRAHEQ
;
A
#
# COMPACT_ATOMS: atom_id res chain seq x y z
N MET A 1 -1.99 -20.29 -53.46
CA MET A 1 -0.66 -20.93 -53.51
C MET A 1 0.27 -19.88 -54.08
N ASN A 2 1.32 -19.40 -53.43
CA ASN A 2 1.99 -19.85 -52.22
C ASN A 2 2.46 -18.64 -51.40
N ALA A 3 2.55 -18.85 -50.10
CA ALA A 3 3.37 -18.05 -49.21
C ALA A 3 4.83 -18.43 -49.45
N GLU A 4 5.70 -17.45 -49.65
CA GLU A 4 7.13 -17.60 -49.39
C GLU A 4 7.58 -16.36 -48.62
N GLU A 5 7.81 -16.57 -47.32
CA GLU A 5 8.63 -15.70 -46.48
C GLU A 5 10.07 -15.76 -47.02
N GLU A 6 10.50 -14.70 -47.72
CA GLU A 6 11.91 -14.48 -47.98
C GLU A 6 12.49 -13.54 -46.91
N THR A 7 13.33 -14.12 -46.07
CA THR A 7 14.24 -13.40 -45.18
C THR A 7 15.30 -12.68 -46.00
N GLU A 8 14.97 -11.52 -46.56
CA GLU A 8 15.93 -10.68 -47.28
C GLU A 8 16.67 -9.71 -46.33
N ASN A 9 17.86 -10.15 -45.94
CA ASN A 9 19.11 -9.40 -45.97
C ASN A 9 18.98 -7.85 -45.98
N TRP A 10 18.83 -7.25 -44.79
CA TRP A 10 18.76 -5.80 -44.62
C TRP A 10 20.11 -5.11 -44.92
N THR A 11 20.29 -4.64 -46.15
CA THR A 11 21.37 -3.70 -46.51
C THR A 11 21.18 -2.37 -45.78
N PRO A 12 22.22 -1.76 -45.17
CA PRO A 12 22.09 -0.46 -44.54
C PRO A 12 21.72 0.58 -45.59
N GLN A 13 20.51 1.13 -45.50
CA GLN A 13 20.09 2.25 -46.34
C GLN A 13 21.09 3.38 -46.15
N HIS A 14 21.73 3.80 -47.24
CA HIS A 14 22.73 4.86 -47.29
C HIS A 14 22.07 6.22 -47.00
N TRP A 15 21.63 6.45 -45.77
CA TRP A 15 21.03 7.72 -45.42
C TRP A 15 22.05 8.84 -45.63
N SER A 16 21.70 9.78 -46.50
CA SER A 16 22.60 10.82 -46.95
C SER A 16 22.83 11.83 -45.82
N ARG A 17 24.00 12.46 -45.81
CA ARG A 17 24.34 13.53 -44.85
C ARG A 17 23.30 14.68 -44.85
N GLN A 18 22.63 14.88 -45.99
CA GLN A 18 21.56 15.87 -46.13
C GLN A 18 20.29 15.47 -45.38
N GLU A 19 19.94 14.19 -45.36
CA GLU A 19 18.77 13.66 -44.63
C GLU A 19 18.95 13.77 -43.12
N TRP A 20 20.16 13.55 -42.60
CA TRP A 20 20.44 13.76 -41.17
C TRP A 20 20.19 15.20 -40.75
N PHE A 21 20.59 16.15 -41.60
CA PHE A 21 20.37 17.56 -41.35
C PHE A 21 18.88 17.91 -41.46
N TYR A 22 18.16 17.36 -42.44
CA TYR A 22 16.71 17.54 -42.58
C TYR A 22 15.93 16.99 -41.36
N MET A 23 16.26 15.78 -40.89
CA MET A 23 15.64 15.22 -39.69
C MET A 23 15.90 16.08 -38.45
N TRP A 24 17.10 16.64 -38.35
CA TRP A 24 17.47 17.56 -37.28
C TRP A 24 16.72 18.89 -37.38
N THR A 25 16.55 19.48 -38.58
CA THR A 25 15.74 20.69 -38.75
C THR A 25 14.26 20.45 -38.47
N LYS A 26 13.77 19.21 -38.59
CA LYS A 26 12.42 18.82 -38.13
C LYS A 26 12.33 18.49 -36.64
N GLY A 27 13.40 18.68 -35.87
CA GLY A 27 13.39 18.62 -34.41
C GLY A 27 13.90 17.35 -33.77
N LEU A 28 14.35 16.38 -34.57
CA LEU A 28 14.87 15.12 -34.03
C LEU A 28 16.27 15.32 -33.42
N ASP A 29 16.48 14.71 -32.25
CA ASP A 29 17.77 14.72 -31.59
C ASP A 29 18.81 13.89 -32.37
N PRO A 30 20.08 14.32 -32.49
CA PRO A 30 21.12 13.56 -33.20
C PRO A 30 21.32 12.12 -32.71
N ARG A 31 21.06 11.79 -31.44
CA ARG A 31 21.08 10.39 -30.94
C ARG A 31 19.90 9.60 -31.47
N ARG A 32 18.73 10.21 -31.60
CA ARG A 32 17.53 9.59 -32.16
C ARG A 32 17.69 9.38 -33.67
N ILE A 33 18.24 10.37 -34.38
CA ILE A 33 18.60 10.26 -35.80
C ILE A 33 19.61 9.14 -36.00
N ALA A 34 20.66 9.05 -35.18
CA ALA A 34 21.65 7.99 -35.26
C ALA A 34 21.06 6.59 -35.07
N ARG A 35 20.07 6.46 -34.16
CA ARG A 35 19.38 5.19 -33.90
C ARG A 35 18.45 4.76 -35.04
N ILE A 36 17.62 5.67 -35.55
CA ILE A 36 16.76 5.44 -36.74
C ILE A 36 17.66 5.12 -37.94
N CYS A 37 18.63 6.00 -38.10
CA CYS A 37 19.90 5.99 -38.82
C CYS A 37 20.68 4.68 -38.94
N ARG A 38 20.58 3.83 -37.90
CA ARG A 38 21.54 2.76 -37.60
C ARG A 38 23.01 3.15 -37.88
N VAL A 39 23.39 4.39 -37.60
CA VAL A 39 24.73 4.95 -37.82
C VAL A 39 25.36 5.43 -36.51
N PRO A 40 26.70 5.49 -36.39
CA PRO A 40 27.33 5.99 -35.18
C PRO A 40 26.93 7.43 -34.87
N TYR A 41 26.46 7.67 -33.64
CA TYR A 41 26.05 8.99 -33.14
C TYR A 41 27.05 10.10 -33.49
N ARG A 42 28.34 9.81 -33.32
CA ARG A 42 29.40 10.80 -33.53
C ARG A 42 29.43 11.33 -34.96
N LYS A 43 29.15 10.49 -35.96
CA LYS A 43 29.12 10.89 -37.38
C LYS A 43 27.96 11.85 -37.67
N VAL A 44 26.79 11.58 -37.10
CA VAL A 44 25.60 12.44 -37.23
C VAL A 44 25.81 13.77 -36.52
N TYR A 45 26.32 13.71 -35.28
CA TYR A 45 26.60 14.89 -34.47
C TYR A 45 27.64 15.80 -35.11
N ASP A 46 28.79 15.27 -35.53
CA ASP A 46 29.85 16.07 -36.13
C ASP A 46 29.43 16.65 -37.48
N HIS A 47 28.65 15.93 -38.28
CA HIS A 47 28.11 16.50 -39.53
C HIS A 47 27.20 17.70 -39.28
N ILE A 48 26.23 17.57 -38.37
CA ILE A 48 25.29 18.65 -38.02
C ILE A 48 26.05 19.82 -37.38
N ARG A 49 26.97 19.55 -36.45
CA ARG A 49 27.79 20.56 -35.77
C ARG A 49 28.65 21.35 -36.76
N THR A 50 29.35 20.65 -37.66
CA THR A 50 30.17 21.32 -38.69
C THR A 50 29.31 22.23 -39.55
N ARG A 51 28.12 21.77 -39.97
CA ARG A 51 27.22 22.56 -40.83
C ARG A 51 26.66 23.80 -40.12
N VAL A 52 26.28 23.68 -38.85
CA VAL A 52 25.83 24.82 -38.03
C VAL A 52 26.98 25.80 -37.74
N ASN A 53 28.20 25.30 -37.51
CA ASN A 53 29.37 26.16 -37.31
C ASN A 53 29.73 26.96 -38.57
N HIS A 54 29.59 26.36 -39.76
CA HIS A 54 29.83 27.06 -41.04
C HIS A 54 28.71 28.05 -41.38
N ASN A 55 27.47 27.79 -40.96
CA ASN A 55 26.35 28.71 -41.16
C ASN A 55 25.45 28.75 -39.90
N PRO A 56 25.71 29.69 -38.97
CA PRO A 56 24.97 29.79 -37.72
C PRO A 56 23.47 30.07 -37.89
N ALA A 57 23.05 30.68 -39.00
CA ALA A 57 21.63 30.95 -39.28
C ALA A 57 20.78 29.68 -39.43
N LEU A 58 21.43 28.55 -39.75
CA LEU A 58 20.79 27.24 -39.83
C LEU A 58 20.29 26.72 -38.48
N PHE A 59 20.79 27.24 -37.36
CA PHE A 59 20.27 26.93 -36.04
C PHE A 59 18.80 27.35 -35.89
N GLY A 60 18.43 28.50 -36.48
CA GLY A 60 17.05 29.02 -36.44
C GLY A 60 16.05 28.22 -37.28
N GLN A 61 16.51 27.30 -38.14
CA GLN A 61 15.66 26.44 -38.96
C GLN A 61 15.24 25.15 -38.24
N ARG A 62 15.74 24.92 -37.01
CA ARG A 62 15.37 23.76 -36.20
C ARG A 62 14.00 23.96 -35.57
N LEU A 63 13.01 23.21 -36.04
CA LEU A 63 11.70 23.04 -35.40
C LEU A 63 11.89 22.26 -34.10
N MET A 64 11.89 22.91 -32.94
CA MET A 64 12.09 22.23 -31.65
C MET A 64 10.84 21.43 -31.25
N LEU A 65 10.75 20.17 -31.68
CA LEU A 65 9.75 19.22 -31.13
C LEU A 65 9.99 18.92 -29.64
N HIS A 66 11.15 19.33 -29.11
CA HIS A 66 11.57 19.23 -27.71
C HIS A 66 11.59 20.61 -27.03
N ASP A 67 10.51 21.38 -27.18
CA ASP A 67 10.09 22.29 -26.12
C ASP A 67 9.92 21.44 -24.85
N HIS A 68 10.90 21.49 -23.95
CA HIS A 68 10.72 21.08 -22.57
C HIS A 68 10.31 22.34 -21.81
N PRO A 69 9.00 22.69 -21.74
CA PRO A 69 8.59 23.87 -21.01
C PRO A 69 9.09 23.73 -19.57
N GLN A 70 9.75 24.78 -19.07
CA GLN A 70 10.07 24.85 -17.65
C GLN A 70 8.76 24.78 -16.88
N LEU A 71 8.67 23.86 -15.92
CA LEU A 71 7.55 23.82 -14.98
C LEU A 71 7.43 25.22 -14.33
N PRO A 72 6.21 25.74 -14.13
CA PRO A 72 6.02 27.00 -13.41
C PRO A 72 6.78 26.99 -12.08
N ARG A 73 7.25 28.15 -11.61
CA ARG A 73 7.81 28.25 -10.25
C ARG A 73 6.74 27.77 -9.26
N GLY A 74 6.91 26.58 -8.69
CA GLY A 74 5.90 25.89 -7.88
C GLY A 74 5.57 24.45 -8.33
N GLY A 75 6.05 24.01 -9.49
CA GLY A 75 5.75 22.69 -10.06
C GLY A 75 4.37 22.64 -10.74
N LEU A 76 3.98 21.46 -11.24
CA LEU A 76 2.56 21.18 -11.53
C LEU A 76 1.80 21.33 -10.21
N GLU A 77 0.77 22.18 -10.16
CA GLU A 77 0.00 22.41 -8.95
C GLU A 77 -0.40 21.08 -8.31
N ASN A 78 0.29 20.68 -7.24
CA ASN A 78 -0.14 19.61 -6.36
C ASN A 78 -1.30 20.15 -5.52
N ARG A 79 -2.45 20.37 -6.17
CA ARG A 79 -3.68 20.78 -5.50
C ARG A 79 -3.99 19.72 -4.46
N ARG A 80 -3.83 20.07 -3.19
CA ARG A 80 -4.26 19.22 -2.09
C ARG A 80 -5.79 19.21 -2.12
N PRO A 81 -6.43 18.05 -2.25
CA PRO A 81 -7.89 18.00 -2.22
C PRO A 81 -8.37 18.52 -0.88
N THR A 82 -9.49 19.22 -0.94
CA THR A 82 -10.19 19.75 0.22
C THR A 82 -10.67 18.62 1.11
N TRP A 83 -11.05 18.97 2.34
CA TRP A 83 -11.62 17.98 3.27
C TRP A 83 -12.90 17.33 2.70
N GLN A 84 -13.75 18.11 2.03
CA GLN A 84 -15.01 17.63 1.44
C GLN A 84 -14.75 16.64 0.31
N GLU A 85 -13.83 16.95 -0.61
CA GLU A 85 -13.45 16.04 -1.70
C GLU A 85 -12.91 14.72 -1.15
N ARG A 86 -12.02 14.76 -0.16
CA ARG A 86 -11.50 13.54 0.49
C ARG A 86 -12.56 12.74 1.24
N ALA A 87 -13.54 13.41 1.84
CA ALA A 87 -14.63 12.74 2.54
C ALA A 87 -15.61 12.09 1.56
N ALA A 88 -15.89 12.73 0.43
CA ALA A 88 -16.69 12.16 -0.66
C ALA A 88 -15.99 10.95 -1.29
N GLU A 89 -14.69 11.06 -1.62
CA GLU A 89 -13.88 9.93 -2.12
C GLU A 89 -13.94 8.73 -1.16
N LEU A 90 -13.90 8.97 0.15
CA LEU A 90 -14.00 7.92 1.15
C LEU A 90 -15.40 7.30 1.19
N ALA A 91 -16.46 8.10 1.06
CA ALA A 91 -17.84 7.62 1.03
C ALA A 91 -18.08 6.74 -0.21
N ASP A 92 -17.65 7.20 -1.39
CA ASP A 92 -17.73 6.45 -2.65
C ASP A 92 -16.96 5.14 -2.57
N PHE A 93 -15.74 5.17 -1.99
CA PHE A 93 -14.96 3.97 -1.76
C PHE A 93 -15.71 2.95 -0.88
N CYS A 94 -16.32 3.40 0.20
CA CYS A 94 -17.07 2.52 1.10
C CYS A 94 -18.33 1.97 0.42
N LEU A 95 -18.99 2.77 -0.42
CA LEU A 95 -20.16 2.35 -1.19
C LEU A 95 -19.81 1.28 -2.23
N ILE A 96 -18.73 1.48 -2.99
CA ILE A 96 -18.30 0.56 -4.06
C ILE A 96 -17.76 -0.75 -3.47
N HIS A 97 -16.92 -0.67 -2.44
CA HIS A 97 -16.21 -1.85 -1.93
C HIS A 97 -16.91 -2.52 -0.74
N GLY A 98 -17.91 -1.89 -0.13
CA GLY A 98 -18.58 -2.39 1.09
C GLY A 98 -17.63 -2.51 2.29
N ARG A 99 -16.47 -1.86 2.25
CA ARG A 99 -15.43 -1.92 3.29
C ARG A 99 -14.66 -0.61 3.39
N PHE A 100 -13.98 -0.44 4.52
CA PHE A 100 -13.04 0.66 4.70
C PHE A 100 -11.70 0.43 3.98
N PRO A 101 -10.99 1.52 3.62
CA PRO A 101 -9.66 1.45 3.02
C PRO A 101 -8.63 0.86 3.99
N ARG A 102 -7.57 0.24 3.45
CA ARG A 102 -6.51 -0.45 4.19
C ARG A 102 -5.18 0.28 4.01
N GLY A 103 -4.48 0.54 5.11
CA GLY A 103 -3.25 1.34 5.09
C GLY A 103 -2.05 0.69 4.39
N TYR A 104 -2.08 -0.62 4.12
CA TYR A 104 -1.01 -1.35 3.45
C TYR A 104 -1.20 -1.47 1.92
N VAL A 105 -2.33 -0.99 1.40
CA VAL A 105 -2.57 -0.90 -0.05
C VAL A 105 -2.20 0.51 -0.48
N GLU A 106 -1.32 0.64 -1.47
CA GLU A 106 -0.71 1.92 -1.85
C GLU A 106 -1.77 2.98 -2.23
N ASP A 107 -2.73 2.60 -3.07
CA ASP A 107 -3.82 3.50 -3.51
C ASP A 107 -4.79 3.88 -2.39
N GLU A 108 -4.97 3.00 -1.39
CA GLU A 108 -5.91 3.20 -0.27
C GLU A 108 -5.26 3.91 0.92
N SER A 109 -3.94 3.95 1.00
CA SER A 109 -3.18 4.42 2.17
C SER A 109 -3.51 5.87 2.55
N LYS A 110 -3.78 6.71 1.54
CA LYS A 110 -4.18 8.11 1.72
C LYS A 110 -5.58 8.21 2.37
N LEU A 111 -6.56 7.46 1.85
CA LEU A 111 -7.92 7.42 2.39
C LEU A 111 -7.95 6.79 3.79
N TYR A 112 -7.15 5.74 4.01
CA TYR A 112 -6.95 5.14 5.32
C TYR A 112 -6.41 6.15 6.34
N SER A 113 -5.35 6.87 5.98
CA SER A 113 -4.73 7.87 6.86
C SER A 113 -5.69 9.01 7.17
N PHE A 114 -6.46 9.47 6.17
CA PHE A 114 -7.51 10.47 6.35
C PHE A 114 -8.57 9.99 7.35
N LEU A 115 -9.12 8.79 7.18
CA LEU A 115 -10.11 8.20 8.07
C LEU A 115 -9.59 8.06 9.51
N GLN A 116 -8.34 7.59 9.68
CA GLN A 116 -7.73 7.50 11.02
C GLN A 116 -7.55 8.88 11.67
N HIS A 117 -7.17 9.89 10.89
CA HIS A 117 -7.08 11.25 11.38
C HIS A 117 -8.44 11.78 11.88
N GLN A 118 -9.53 11.53 11.14
CA GLN A 118 -10.87 11.93 11.57
C GLN A 118 -11.30 11.22 12.85
N ARG A 119 -11.06 9.90 12.96
CA ARG A 119 -11.35 9.11 14.16
C ARG A 119 -10.62 9.66 15.38
N ASN A 120 -9.34 10.01 15.23
CA ASN A 120 -8.55 10.56 16.31
C ASN A 120 -9.02 11.96 16.72
N ARG A 121 -9.35 12.83 15.76
CA ARG A 121 -9.91 14.16 16.06
C ARG A 121 -11.26 14.11 16.74
N TYR A 122 -12.15 13.22 16.30
CA TYR A 122 -13.47 13.05 16.92
C TYR A 122 -13.34 12.63 18.39
N ARG A 123 -12.52 11.60 18.65
CA ARG A 123 -12.26 11.12 20.01
C ARG A 123 -11.54 12.14 20.89
N ALA A 124 -10.81 13.08 20.30
CA ALA A 124 -10.16 14.18 21.02
C ALA A 124 -11.11 15.38 21.25
N GLY A 125 -12.36 15.32 20.77
CA GLY A 125 -13.29 16.47 20.79
C GLY A 125 -12.88 17.61 19.86
N LYS A 126 -11.93 17.37 18.95
CA LYS A 126 -11.36 18.39 18.05
C LYS A 126 -11.96 18.34 16.64
N LEU A 127 -12.90 17.44 16.36
CA LEU A 127 -13.54 17.38 15.05
C LEU A 127 -14.74 18.36 15.03
N PRO A 128 -14.79 19.30 14.07
CA PRO A 128 -15.95 20.19 13.93
C PRO A 128 -17.25 19.40 13.79
N ALA A 129 -18.32 19.87 14.44
CA ALA A 129 -19.63 19.20 14.44
C ALA A 129 -20.20 19.00 13.03
N SER A 130 -20.00 19.95 12.12
CA SER A 130 -20.41 19.85 10.71
C SER A 130 -19.74 18.68 9.99
N ARG A 131 -18.43 18.46 10.24
CA ARG A 131 -17.67 17.34 9.67
C ARG A 131 -18.06 16.00 10.28
N ALA A 132 -18.33 15.98 11.58
CA ALA A 132 -18.81 14.77 12.26
C ALA A 132 -20.18 14.34 11.72
N SER A 133 -21.10 15.30 11.54
CA SER A 133 -22.44 15.05 11.00
C SER A 133 -22.37 14.50 9.58
N TYR A 134 -21.57 15.11 8.71
CA TYR A 134 -21.34 14.61 7.35
C TYR A 134 -20.83 13.15 7.35
N LEU A 135 -19.84 12.81 8.18
CA LEU A 135 -19.31 11.45 8.24
C LEU A 135 -20.34 10.44 8.81
N ASN A 136 -21.16 10.87 9.78
CA ASN A 136 -22.21 10.04 10.36
C ASN A 136 -23.31 9.71 9.34
N GLU A 137 -23.69 10.68 8.51
CA GLU A 137 -24.71 10.51 7.48
C GLU A 137 -24.21 9.69 6.30
N GLN A 138 -23.00 9.97 5.82
CA GLN A 138 -22.51 9.41 4.56
C GLN A 138 -21.75 8.08 4.72
N ILE A 139 -21.21 7.79 5.91
CA ILE A 139 -20.30 6.67 6.12
C ILE A 139 -20.69 5.88 7.37
N SER A 140 -21.60 4.92 7.20
CA SER A 140 -22.06 4.06 8.29
C SER A 140 -20.91 3.33 8.99
N GLY A 141 -20.82 3.45 10.30
CA GLY A 141 -19.82 2.73 11.10
C GLY A 141 -18.38 3.25 10.95
N TRP A 142 -18.19 4.46 10.39
CA TRP A 142 -16.85 5.04 10.25
C TRP A 142 -16.11 5.14 11.60
N LEU A 143 -16.82 5.32 12.70
CA LEU A 143 -16.26 5.33 14.05
C LEU A 143 -16.22 3.92 14.66
N THR A 144 -15.15 3.17 14.37
CA THR A 144 -14.91 1.87 15.03
C THR A 144 -14.43 2.06 16.48
N PRO A 145 -14.62 1.09 17.39
CA PRO A 145 -14.00 1.10 18.73
C PRO A 145 -12.48 1.24 18.65
N ARG A 146 -11.83 1.75 19.70
CA ARG A 146 -10.37 1.90 19.70
C ARG A 146 -9.71 0.52 19.57
N LYS A 147 -8.48 0.50 19.02
CA LYS A 147 -7.69 -0.73 18.92
C LYS A 147 -7.61 -1.45 20.28
N ARG A 148 -7.28 -0.70 21.33
CA ARG A 148 -7.20 -1.23 22.71
C ARG A 148 -8.52 -1.85 23.18
N GLU A 149 -9.65 -1.19 22.96
CA GLU A 149 -10.98 -1.71 23.34
C GLU A 149 -11.30 -3.01 22.58
N ARG A 150 -11.02 -3.06 21.27
CA ARG A 150 -11.21 -4.29 20.48
C ARG A 150 -10.29 -5.41 20.94
N GLU A 151 -9.05 -5.10 21.29
CA GLU A 151 -8.09 -6.08 21.82
C GLU A 151 -8.51 -6.59 23.18
N THR A 152 -9.06 -5.74 24.05
CA THR A 152 -9.64 -6.15 25.34
C THR A 152 -10.84 -7.06 25.11
N ALA A 153 -11.81 -6.67 24.30
CA ALA A 153 -13.00 -7.50 24.01
C ALA A 153 -12.63 -8.84 23.36
N LEU A 154 -11.64 -8.85 22.46
CA LEU A 154 -11.14 -10.10 21.89
C LEU A 154 -10.45 -10.96 22.96
N TRP A 155 -9.67 -10.35 23.85
CA TRP A 155 -9.00 -11.06 24.94
C TRP A 155 -10.02 -11.71 25.89
N GLU A 156 -11.04 -10.97 26.32
CA GLU A 156 -12.14 -11.46 27.18
C GLU A 156 -12.92 -12.59 26.51
N ARG A 157 -13.22 -12.45 25.21
CA ARG A 157 -13.86 -13.52 24.46
C ARG A 157 -13.00 -14.79 24.42
N ARG A 158 -11.68 -14.65 24.21
CA ARG A 158 -10.77 -15.80 24.15
C ARG A 158 -10.56 -16.47 25.50
N SER A 159 -10.55 -15.72 26.60
CA SER A 159 -10.48 -16.32 27.94
C SER A 159 -11.74 -17.14 28.25
N ALA A 160 -12.93 -16.60 27.93
CA ALA A 160 -14.19 -17.32 28.09
C ALA A 160 -14.28 -18.58 27.19
N GLU A 161 -13.88 -18.46 25.92
CA GLU A 161 -13.83 -19.63 25.01
C GLU A 161 -12.85 -20.71 25.51
N LEU A 162 -11.74 -20.30 26.13
CA LEU A 162 -10.76 -21.22 26.70
C LEU A 162 -11.29 -21.93 27.96
N GLU A 163 -11.95 -21.21 28.86
CA GLU A 163 -12.61 -21.77 30.04
C GLU A 163 -13.62 -22.85 29.64
N ILE A 164 -14.52 -22.53 28.70
CA ILE A 164 -15.50 -23.48 28.15
C ILE A 164 -14.81 -24.71 27.58
N PHE A 165 -13.76 -24.52 26.78
CA PHE A 165 -13.02 -25.65 26.19
C PHE A 165 -12.44 -26.58 27.25
N ILE A 166 -11.82 -26.02 28.30
CA ILE A 166 -11.21 -26.79 29.38
C ILE A 166 -12.27 -27.53 30.18
N ARG A 167 -13.39 -26.88 30.50
CA ARG A 167 -14.52 -27.50 31.19
C ARG A 167 -15.07 -28.69 30.40
N ASP A 168 -15.25 -28.52 29.09
CA ASP A 168 -15.89 -29.53 28.25
C ASP A 168 -14.94 -30.70 27.91
N HIS A 169 -13.62 -30.46 27.83
CA HIS A 169 -12.64 -31.48 27.43
C HIS A 169 -11.74 -31.99 28.57
N GLY A 170 -11.74 -31.34 29.73
CA GLY A 170 -10.86 -31.65 30.86
C GLY A 170 -9.36 -31.45 30.58
N ARG A 171 -8.99 -30.71 29.53
CA ARG A 171 -7.60 -30.52 29.12
C ARG A 171 -7.37 -29.16 28.48
N TYR A 172 -6.11 -28.74 28.47
CA TYR A 172 -5.70 -27.58 27.69
C TYR A 172 -5.79 -27.84 26.18
N PRO A 173 -6.12 -26.82 25.37
CA PRO A 173 -6.13 -26.93 23.92
C PRO A 173 -4.71 -27.18 23.40
N SER A 174 -4.60 -28.05 22.41
CA SER A 174 -3.31 -28.41 21.82
C SER A 174 -3.38 -28.28 20.31
N TYR A 175 -2.45 -27.52 19.76
CA TYR A 175 -2.37 -27.30 18.31
C TYR A 175 -2.20 -28.62 17.54
N LYS A 176 -1.45 -29.58 18.10
CA LYS A 176 -1.12 -30.86 17.44
C LYS A 176 -2.31 -31.82 17.39
N THR A 177 -3.19 -31.78 18.39
CA THR A 177 -4.33 -32.69 18.51
C THR A 177 -5.65 -32.03 18.11
N ALA A 178 -5.58 -30.79 17.64
CA ALA A 178 -6.75 -29.99 17.33
C ALA A 178 -7.55 -30.55 16.15
N LYS A 179 -8.75 -31.01 16.45
CA LYS A 179 -9.76 -31.42 15.46
C LYS A 179 -10.50 -30.21 14.89
N GLU A 180 -10.71 -29.19 15.71
CA GLU A 180 -11.44 -27.98 15.33
C GLU A 180 -10.52 -26.76 15.14
N PRO A 181 -10.88 -25.83 14.25
CA PRO A 181 -10.15 -24.58 14.08
C PRO A 181 -10.04 -23.77 15.38
N LEU A 182 -11.08 -23.78 16.22
CA LEU A 182 -11.12 -23.03 17.47
C LEU A 182 -10.03 -23.52 18.45
N GLU A 183 -9.85 -24.83 18.59
CA GLU A 183 -8.80 -25.40 19.47
C GLU A 183 -7.40 -24.90 19.06
N ARG A 184 -7.12 -24.80 17.76
CA ARG A 184 -5.83 -24.27 17.27
C ARG A 184 -5.63 -22.82 17.68
N VAL A 185 -6.67 -22.00 17.52
CA VAL A 185 -6.63 -20.58 17.90
C VAL A 185 -6.41 -20.44 19.40
N LEU A 186 -7.12 -21.21 20.22
CA LEU A 186 -6.97 -21.19 21.68
C LEU A 186 -5.60 -21.68 22.13
N ALA A 187 -5.05 -22.72 21.51
CA ALA A 187 -3.69 -23.22 21.81
C ALA A 187 -2.61 -22.16 21.52
N THR A 188 -2.70 -21.49 20.37
CA THR A 188 -1.79 -20.39 20.02
C THR A 188 -1.96 -19.21 20.97
N TRP A 189 -3.20 -18.85 21.29
CA TRP A 189 -3.51 -17.75 22.20
C TRP A 189 -2.98 -17.99 23.62
N LEU A 190 -3.19 -19.18 24.18
CA LEU A 190 -2.67 -19.58 25.49
C LEU A 190 -1.14 -19.57 25.52
N THR A 191 -0.51 -20.03 24.43
CA THR A 191 0.96 -19.96 24.29
C THR A 191 1.46 -18.52 24.29
N ALA A 192 0.73 -17.62 23.62
CA ALA A 192 1.04 -16.19 23.64
C ALA A 192 0.91 -15.61 25.06
N GLN A 193 -0.15 -15.93 25.81
CA GLN A 193 -0.33 -15.47 27.20
C GLN A 193 0.83 -15.93 28.09
N ARG A 194 1.21 -17.23 28.02
CA ARG A 194 2.34 -17.77 28.80
C ARG A 194 3.66 -17.07 28.47
N ASN A 195 3.89 -16.78 27.19
CA ASN A 195 5.08 -16.04 26.77
C ASN A 195 5.08 -14.60 27.30
N THR A 196 3.95 -13.91 27.26
CA THR A 196 3.80 -12.55 27.78
C THR A 196 4.02 -12.50 29.30
N HIS A 197 3.49 -13.49 30.04
CA HIS A 197 3.71 -13.66 31.48
C HIS A 197 5.19 -13.91 31.81
N ARG A 198 5.82 -14.87 31.13
CA ARG A 198 7.26 -15.17 31.30
C ARG A 198 8.17 -13.97 31.00
N GLN A 199 7.75 -13.07 30.11
CA GLN A 199 8.46 -11.83 29.81
C GLN A 199 8.21 -10.70 30.82
N GLY A 200 7.34 -10.90 31.82
CA GLY A 200 6.94 -9.86 32.78
C GLY A 200 6.15 -8.72 32.16
N LYS A 201 5.54 -8.93 30.98
CA LYS A 201 4.79 -7.91 30.23
C LYS A 201 3.28 -8.08 30.32
N MET A 202 2.82 -9.01 31.15
CA MET A 202 1.40 -9.24 31.34
C MET A 202 0.80 -8.13 32.20
N ASP A 203 -0.37 -7.66 31.79
CA ASP A 203 -1.15 -6.74 32.60
C ASP A 203 -1.70 -7.47 33.84
N LEU A 204 -1.56 -6.88 35.03
CA LEU A 204 -1.95 -7.51 36.30
C LEU A 204 -3.43 -7.92 36.33
N GLY A 205 -4.31 -7.13 35.69
CA GLY A 205 -5.73 -7.47 35.60
C GLY A 205 -5.97 -8.71 34.73
N ARG A 206 -5.21 -8.85 33.64
CA ARG A 206 -5.25 -10.05 32.78
C ARG A 206 -4.71 -11.28 33.47
N GLU A 207 -3.63 -11.14 34.24
CA GLU A 207 -3.06 -12.24 35.02
C GLU A 207 -4.04 -12.71 36.10
N GLY A 208 -4.61 -11.78 36.87
CA GLY A 208 -5.62 -12.08 37.89
C GLY A 208 -6.84 -12.78 37.29
N ASN A 209 -7.36 -12.28 36.18
CA ASN A 209 -8.51 -12.90 35.51
C ASN A 209 -8.21 -14.33 35.01
N LEU A 210 -7.03 -14.59 34.46
CA LEU A 210 -6.66 -15.95 34.04
C LEU A 210 -6.44 -16.88 35.23
N ASN A 211 -5.88 -16.39 36.34
CA ASN A 211 -5.70 -17.19 37.55
C ASN A 211 -7.04 -17.59 38.17
N GLU A 212 -8.05 -16.72 38.10
CA GLU A 212 -9.40 -16.99 38.57
C GLU A 212 -10.16 -17.94 37.64
N LEU A 213 -10.20 -17.65 36.34
CA LEU A 213 -10.97 -18.46 35.38
C LEU A 213 -10.34 -19.82 35.10
N ILE A 214 -9.01 -19.89 35.08
CA ILE A 214 -8.26 -21.08 34.65
C ILE A 214 -7.07 -21.28 35.60
N PRO A 215 -7.31 -21.77 36.82
CA PRO A 215 -6.23 -22.07 37.74
C PRO A 215 -5.16 -22.95 37.08
N GLY A 216 -3.89 -22.65 37.33
CA GLY A 216 -2.77 -23.43 36.79
C GLY A 216 -2.51 -23.23 35.28
N TRP A 217 -3.15 -22.27 34.60
CA TRP A 217 -2.93 -21.99 33.17
C TRP A 217 -1.47 -21.72 32.80
N ILE A 218 -0.63 -21.32 33.77
CA ILE A 218 0.80 -21.08 33.61
C ILE A 218 1.56 -22.39 33.38
N SER A 219 1.15 -23.48 34.05
CA SER A 219 1.79 -24.79 33.93
C SER A 219 1.31 -25.54 32.69
N ARG A 220 2.19 -26.35 32.09
CA ARG A 220 1.82 -27.29 31.02
C ARG A 220 1.20 -28.58 31.56
N GLU A 221 1.24 -28.79 32.87
CA GLU A 221 0.66 -29.97 33.52
C GLU A 221 -0.86 -29.86 33.56
N SER A 222 -1.53 -31.01 33.45
CA SER A 222 -2.97 -31.17 33.16
C SER A 222 -3.89 -30.22 33.93
N ALA A 223 -4.85 -29.63 33.22
CA ALA A 223 -5.86 -28.69 33.77
C ALA A 223 -6.67 -29.26 34.95
N ILE A 224 -6.77 -30.59 35.05
CA ILE A 224 -7.60 -31.31 36.03
C ILE A 224 -7.15 -31.09 37.48
N ARG A 225 -5.87 -30.86 37.76
CA ARG A 225 -5.40 -30.70 39.15
C ARG A 225 -5.63 -29.31 39.76
N ALA A 226 -5.97 -28.33 38.94
CA ALA A 226 -6.03 -26.93 39.39
C ALA A 226 -7.45 -26.46 39.74
N HIS A 227 -8.50 -27.18 39.33
CA HIS A 227 -9.88 -26.92 39.76
C HIS A 227 -10.25 -27.56 41.11
N GLU A 228 -9.36 -28.37 41.70
CA GLU A 228 -9.59 -29.06 42.98
C GLU A 228 -8.84 -28.44 44.18
N GLN A 229 -8.25 -27.25 44.03
CA GLN A 229 -7.58 -26.49 45.11
C GLN A 229 -8.11 -25.07 45.18
#